data_AF-A0A3A0DGA1-F1
#
_entry.id   AF-A0A3A0DGA1-F1
#
_cell.length_a   1.000
_cell.length_b   1.000
_cell.length_c   1.000
_cell.angle_alpha   90.00
_cell.angle_beta   90.00
_cell.angle_gamma   90.00
#
_symmetry.space_group_name_H-M   'P 1'
#
loop_
_entity.id
_entity.type
_entity.pdbx_description
1 polymer ?
#
loop_
_entity_poly.entity_id
_entity_poly.type
_entity_poly.pdbx_seq_one_letter_code
_entity_poly.pdbx_strand_id
1 'polypeptide(L)' 'MDEERQIPVRKSAPVDQGQERDLNGTTEAERWAMMWPLTVSAWAMKGVDLRGSRLQRHVERLVKRKAAESPGQ' A
#
# COMPACT_ATOMS: atom_id res chain seq x y z
N MET A 1 -30.37 6.59 16.75
CA MET A 1 -29.99 8.01 16.66
C MET A 1 -28.56 8.07 17.11
N ASP A 2 -27.63 8.00 16.17
CA ASP A 2 -26.20 7.96 16.47
C ASP A 2 -25.72 9.39 16.62
N GLU A 3 -25.56 9.79 17.88
CA GLU A 3 -25.03 11.08 18.27
C GLU A 3 -23.54 11.10 17.91
N GLU A 4 -23.21 11.73 16.77
CA GLU A 4 -21.84 11.98 16.33
C GLU A 4 -21.11 12.75 17.44
N ARG A 5 -20.38 12.02 18.27
CA ARG A 5 -19.43 12.61 19.22
C ARG A 5 -18.36 13.34 18.42
N GLN A 6 -18.52 14.65 18.27
CA GLN A 6 -17.51 15.53 17.72
C GLN A 6 -16.33 15.55 18.69
N ILE A 7 -15.38 14.65 18.49
CA ILE A 7 -14.12 14.66 19.23
C ILE A 7 -13.32 15.86 18.70
N PRO A 8 -13.01 16.88 19.53
CA PRO A 8 -12.21 18.01 19.09
C PRO A 8 -10.78 17.52 18.80
N VAL A 9 -10.47 17.33 17.51
CA VAL A 9 -9.11 17.00 17.06
C VAL A 9 -8.30 18.28 17.01
N ARG A 10 -7.39 18.48 17.97
CA ARG A 10 -6.37 19.52 17.87
C ARG A 10 -5.29 19.05 16.89
N LYS A 11 -5.01 19.88 15.87
CA LYS A 11 -3.86 19.68 14.98
C LYS A 11 -2.61 20.12 15.73
N SER A 12 -1.72 19.19 16.05
CA SER A 12 -0.40 19.47 16.60
C SER A 12 0.60 19.60 15.45
N ALA A 13 1.50 20.58 15.49
CA ALA A 13 2.63 20.56 14.58
C ALA A 13 3.65 19.48 15.03
N PRO A 14 4.48 18.94 14.13
CA PRO A 14 5.50 17.95 14.50
C PRO A 14 6.44 18.42 15.63
N VAL A 15 6.74 19.73 15.68
CA VAL A 15 7.51 20.36 16.75
C VAL A 15 6.83 20.27 18.13
N ASP A 16 5.50 20.23 18.17
CA ASP A 16 4.70 20.13 19.41
C ASP A 16 4.58 18.69 19.93
N GLN A 17 5.00 17.69 19.12
CA GLN A 17 4.90 16.27 19.45
C GLN A 17 6.16 15.74 20.18
N GLY A 18 7.10 16.63 20.51
CA GLY A 18 8.10 16.45 21.58
C GLY A 18 9.23 15.43 21.32
N GLN A 19 9.12 14.58 20.30
CA GLN A 19 10.09 13.50 20.11
C GLN A 19 10.32 13.05 18.66
N GLU A 20 9.70 13.71 17.68
CA GLU A 20 10.02 13.46 16.28
C GLU A 20 11.20 14.33 15.86
N ARG A 21 12.17 13.71 15.16
CA ARG A 21 13.28 14.46 14.55
C ARG A 21 12.66 15.44 13.56
N ASP A 22 12.82 16.74 13.82
CA ASP A 22 12.30 17.76 12.92
C ASP A 22 12.91 17.57 11.51
N LEU A 23 12.06 17.20 10.57
CA LEU A 23 12.45 16.94 9.18
C LEU A 23 12.69 18.24 8.40
N ASN A 24 12.35 19.41 8.95
CA ASN A 24 12.55 20.71 8.30
C ASN A 24 14.03 20.98 7.99
N GLY A 25 14.96 20.43 8.77
CA GLY A 25 16.40 20.55 8.56
C GLY A 25 16.98 19.57 7.53
N THR A 26 16.17 18.68 6.97
CA THR A 26 16.65 17.63 6.05
C THR A 26 16.40 17.98 4.59
N THR A 27 17.41 17.70 3.77
CA THR A 27 17.29 17.78 2.31
C THR A 27 16.30 16.73 1.80
N GLU A 28 15.76 16.93 0.60
CA GLU A 28 14.85 15.97 -0.02
C GLU A 28 15.49 14.58 -0.15
N ALA A 29 16.76 14.53 -0.56
CA ALA A 29 17.51 13.28 -0.69
C ALA A 29 17.62 12.52 0.64
N GLU A 30 17.86 13.23 1.74
CA GLU A 30 17.92 12.62 3.07
C GLU A 30 16.55 12.10 3.52
N ARG A 31 15.46 12.82 3.24
CA ARG A 31 14.10 12.33 3.51
C ARG A 31 13.79 11.06 2.73
N TRP A 32 14.18 11.02 1.45
CA TRP A 32 14.03 9.80 0.64
C TRP A 32 14.85 8.65 1.21
N ALA A 33 16.10 8.88 1.61
CA ALA A 33 16.94 7.86 2.23
C ALA A 33 16.34 7.30 3.53
N MET A 34 15.70 8.15 4.35
CA MET A 34 15.04 7.73 5.59
C MET A 34 13.75 6.95 5.33
N MET A 35 12.93 7.37 4.35
CA MET A 35 11.64 6.72 4.05
C MET A 35 11.77 5.45 3.21
N TRP A 36 12.86 5.30 2.45
CA TRP A 36 13.01 4.20 1.50
C TRP A 36 12.94 2.81 2.15
N PRO A 37 13.65 2.52 3.25
CA PRO A 37 13.55 1.22 3.93
C PRO A 37 12.14 0.92 4.45
N LEU A 38 11.43 1.93 4.96
CA LEU A 38 10.05 1.80 5.45
C LEU A 38 9.10 1.49 4.31
N THR A 39 9.28 2.15 3.16
CA THR A 39 8.47 1.94 1.96
C THR A 39 8.63 0.51 1.44
N VAL A 40 9.87 0.03 1.34
CA VAL A 40 10.16 -1.36 0.93
C VAL A 40 9.56 -2.36 1.92
N SER A 41 9.69 -2.11 3.22
CA SER A 41 9.12 -2.96 4.26
C SER A 41 7.59 -3.01 4.18
N ALA A 42 6.95 -1.85 4.01
CA ALA A 42 5.50 -1.76 3.82
C ALA A 42 5.04 -2.50 2.55
N TRP A 43 5.78 -2.41 1.45
CA TRP A 43 5.48 -3.18 0.23
C TRP A 43 5.62 -4.68 0.44
N ALA A 44 6.64 -5.13 1.17
CA ALA A 44 6.81 -6.54 1.51
C ALA A 44 5.66 -7.04 2.41
N MET A 45 5.24 -6.23 3.39
CA MET A 45 4.13 -6.56 4.31
C MET A 45 2.77 -6.52 3.62
N LYS A 46 2.58 -5.69 2.58
CA LYS A 46 1.31 -5.56 1.85
C LYS A 46 0.90 -6.87 1.14
N GLY A 47 1.76 -7.89 1.13
CA GLY A 47 1.38 -9.25 0.75
C GLY A 47 0.74 -9.32 -0.63
N VAL A 48 1.11 -8.41 -1.55
CA VAL A 48 0.63 -8.50 -2.92
C VAL A 48 1.35 -9.68 -3.52
N ASP A 49 0.66 -10.81 -3.58
CA ASP A 49 1.13 -11.99 -4.28
C ASP A 49 1.13 -11.69 -5.79
N LEU A 50 2.14 -10.93 -6.22
CA LEU A 50 2.36 -10.59 -7.62
C LEU A 50 2.63 -11.86 -8.45
N ARG A 51 3.11 -12.94 -7.82
CA ARG A 51 3.31 -14.24 -8.46
C ARG A 51 1.99 -15.00 -8.62
N GLY A 52 1.20 -15.15 -7.56
CA GLY A 52 -0.10 -15.81 -7.61
C GLY A 52 -1.11 -15.08 -8.47
N SER A 53 -1.18 -13.75 -8.43
CA SER A 53 -2.10 -12.98 -9.28
C SER A 53 -1.76 -13.13 -10.78
N ARG A 54 -0.47 -13.11 -11.15
CA ARG A 54 -0.06 -13.31 -12.54
C ARG A 54 -0.22 -14.76 -13.00
N LEU A 55 0.08 -15.73 -12.13
CA LEU A 55 -0.07 -17.15 -12.40
C LEU A 55 -1.57 -17.52 -12.55
N GLN A 56 -2.41 -17.06 -11.62
CA GLN A 56 -3.86 -17.24 -11.67
C GLN A 56 -4.45 -16.63 -12.95
N ARG A 57 -4.03 -15.42 -13.32
CA ARG A 57 -4.49 -14.78 -14.57
C ARG A 57 -4.00 -15.49 -15.84
N HIS A 58 -2.89 -16.22 -15.77
CA HIS A 58 -2.41 -17.05 -16.89
C HIS A 58 -3.22 -18.35 -16.99
N VAL A 59 -3.46 -19.01 -15.85
CA VAL A 59 -4.28 -20.22 -15.76
C VAL A 59 -5.72 -19.94 -16.19
N GLU A 60 -6.33 -18.86 -15.71
CA GLU A 60 -7.69 -18.45 -16.12
C GLU A 60 -7.77 -18.17 -17.63
N ARG A 61 -6.72 -17.57 -18.22
CA ARG A 61 -6.65 -17.36 -19.68
C ARG A 61 -6.56 -18.67 -20.45
N LEU A 62 -5.77 -19.64 -19.98
CA LEU A 62 -5.66 -20.96 -20.59
C LEU A 62 -6.99 -21.73 -20.52
N VAL A 63 -7.65 -21.73 -19.36
CA VAL A 63 -8.94 -22.40 -19.16
C VAL A 63 -10.01 -21.77 -20.07
N LYS A 64 -10.09 -20.43 -20.14
CA LYS A 64 -11.02 -19.74 -21.05
C LYS A 64 -10.75 -20.03 -22.52
N ARG A 65 -9.48 -20.08 -22.94
CA ARG A 65 -9.11 -20.45 -24.32
C ARG A 65 -9.55 -21.89 -24.62
N LYS A 66 -9.27 -22.84 -23.73
CA LYS A 66 -9.67 -24.24 -23.91
C LYS A 66 -11.19 -24.40 -23.99
N ALA A 67 -11.94 -23.66 -23.17
CA ALA A 67 -13.41 -23.67 -23.22
C ALA A 67 -13.96 -23.06 -24.53
N ALA A 68 -13.29 -22.03 -25.07
CA ALA A 68 -13.65 -21.41 -26.35
C ALA A 68 -13.24 -22.26 -27.58
N GLU A 69 -12.29 -23.18 -27.41
CA GLU A 69 -11.81 -24.11 -28.42
C GLU A 69 -12.65 -25.40 -28.49
N SER A 70 -13.56 -25.60 -27.53
CA SER A 70 -14.62 -26.61 -27.57
C SER A 70 -16.03 -26.00 -27.73
N PRO A 71 -16.36 -25.30 -28.84
CA PRO A 71 -17.74 -25.06 -29.19
C PRO A 71 -18.18 -26.20 -30.12
N GLY A 72 -18.71 -27.27 -29.55
CA GLY A 72 -19.34 -28.35 -30.34
C GLY A 72 -18.85 -29.75 -29.97
N GLN A 73 -19.48 -30.31 -28.94
CA GLN A 73 -20.03 -31.66 -29.01
C GLN A 73 -21.49 -31.59 -28.59
#